data_AF-A0A836X267-F1
#
_entry.id   AF-A0A836X267-F1
#
_cell.length_a   1.000
_cell.length_b   1.000
_cell.length_c   1.000
_cell.angle_alpha   90.00
_cell.angle_beta   90.00
_cell.angle_gamma   90.00
#
_symmetry.space_group_name_H-M   'P 1'
#
loop_
_entity.id
_entity.type
_entity.pdbx_description
1 polymer ?
#
loop_
_entity_poly.entity_id
_entity_poly.type
_entity_poly.pdbx_seq_one_letter_code
_entity_poly.pdbx_strand_id
1 'polypeptide(L)'
;MSERIKTARRLVVKVGSSLLVDKTNGALDKKWVAGLAADIARCRGRGQDVILVSSGAIALGRTVLHLNDRPLKLEEKQAAAAAGQVSLAHAYEEALRPHKLPVAQVLLTVDDTEERRRYLNARGTLNALLDFGALPLINENDTVATSEIRYG
;
A
#
# COMPACT_ATOMS: atom_id res chain seq x y z
N MET A 1 0.27 -3.58 -22.91
CA MET A 1 -0.58 -2.73 -22.03
C MET A 1 -1.77 -2.23 -22.84
N SER A 2 -2.99 -2.38 -22.33
CA SER A 2 -4.23 -1.96 -23.02
C SER A 2 -4.26 -0.44 -23.27
N GLU A 3 -4.90 -0.01 -24.35
CA GLU A 3 -5.08 1.41 -24.68
C GLU A 3 -5.77 2.18 -23.55
N ARG A 4 -6.76 1.56 -22.87
CA ARG A 4 -7.43 2.17 -21.72
C ARG A 4 -6.47 2.55 -20.59
N ILE A 5 -5.43 1.75 -20.37
CA ILE A 5 -4.42 2.02 -19.34
C ILE A 5 -3.44 3.10 -19.82
N LYS A 6 -3.08 3.10 -21.10
CA LYS A 6 -2.15 4.10 -21.66
C LYS A 6 -2.72 5.52 -21.65
N THR A 7 -4.02 5.66 -21.92
CA THR A 7 -4.69 6.96 -22.05
C THR A 7 -5.36 7.44 -20.76
N ALA A 8 -5.43 6.60 -19.72
CA ALA A 8 -5.99 7.00 -18.44
C ALA A 8 -5.19 8.15 -17.81
N ARG A 9 -5.88 9.21 -17.38
CA ARG A 9 -5.23 10.31 -16.63
C ARG A 9 -4.76 9.87 -15.25
N ARG A 10 -5.51 8.97 -14.61
CA ARG A 10 -5.26 8.49 -13.25
C ARG A 10 -5.44 6.98 -13.17
N LEU A 11 -4.49 6.31 -12.53
CA LEU A 11 -4.46 4.88 -12.31
C LEU A 11 -4.48 4.58 -10.81
N VAL A 12 -5.34 3.66 -10.40
CA VAL A 12 -5.28 3.04 -9.06
C VAL A 12 -4.78 1.62 -9.26
N VAL A 13 -3.61 1.32 -8.70
CA VAL A 13 -2.97 0.01 -8.81
C VAL A 13 -3.15 -0.70 -7.48
N LYS A 14 -3.93 -1.78 -7.45
CA LYS A 14 -4.06 -2.64 -6.27
C LYS A 14 -3.09 -3.81 -6.35
N VAL A 15 -2.34 -4.02 -5.27
CA VAL A 15 -1.46 -5.16 -5.09
C VAL A 15 -1.97 -6.02 -3.94
N GLY A 16 -2.08 -7.34 -4.19
CA GLY A 16 -2.43 -8.34 -3.19
C GLY A 16 -1.21 -8.89 -2.45
N SER A 17 -1.41 -9.39 -1.24
CA SER A 17 -0.34 -9.93 -0.38
C SER A 17 0.44 -11.09 -1.02
N SER A 18 -0.22 -11.93 -1.81
CA SER A 18 0.37 -13.10 -2.47
C SER A 18 1.46 -12.77 -3.49
N LEU A 19 1.52 -11.52 -3.98
CA LEU A 19 2.53 -11.05 -4.91
C LEU A 19 3.71 -10.37 -4.20
N LEU A 20 3.51 -9.95 -2.94
CA LEU A 20 4.46 -9.13 -2.20
C LEU A 20 5.29 -9.93 -1.22
N VAL A 21 4.74 -11.03 -0.71
CA VAL A 21 5.35 -11.78 0.38
C VAL A 21 5.67 -13.19 -0.09
N ASP A 22 6.94 -13.56 0.01
CA ASP A 22 7.41 -14.92 -0.23
C ASP A 22 6.80 -15.83 0.85
N LYS A 23 6.06 -16.83 0.39
CA LYS A 23 5.34 -17.76 1.26
C LYS A 23 6.26 -18.66 2.09
N THR A 24 7.53 -18.80 1.69
CA THR A 24 8.48 -19.68 2.36
C THR A 24 9.15 -19.04 3.56
N ASN A 25 9.44 -17.74 3.50
CA ASN A 25 10.19 -17.02 4.53
C ASN A 25 9.44 -15.80 5.11
N GLY A 26 8.26 -15.46 4.58
CA GLY A 26 7.47 -14.31 5.04
C GLY A 26 8.12 -12.96 4.72
N ALA A 27 9.15 -12.93 3.90
CA ALA A 27 9.87 -11.73 3.52
C ALA A 27 9.25 -11.10 2.26
N LEU A 28 9.51 -9.82 2.08
CA LEU A 28 9.07 -9.09 0.90
C LEU A 28 9.85 -9.53 -0.35
N ASP A 29 9.15 -9.80 -1.46
CA ASP A 29 9.77 -9.97 -2.77
C ASP A 29 10.25 -8.62 -3.31
N LYS A 30 11.48 -8.25 -2.94
CA LYS A 30 12.13 -7.00 -3.37
C LYS A 30 12.24 -6.89 -4.90
N LYS A 31 12.42 -8.00 -5.60
CA LYS A 31 12.57 -7.99 -7.07
C LYS A 31 11.23 -7.65 -7.72
N TRP A 32 10.15 -8.23 -7.23
CA TRP A 32 8.80 -7.91 -7.68
C TRP A 32 8.45 -6.44 -7.42
N VAL A 33 8.74 -5.94 -6.20
CA VAL A 33 8.48 -4.55 -5.82
C VAL A 33 9.29 -3.57 -6.69
N ALA A 34 10.56 -3.87 -6.98
CA ALA A 34 11.37 -3.08 -7.89
C ALA A 34 10.82 -3.06 -9.32
N GLY A 35 10.33 -4.20 -9.82
CA GLY A 35 9.65 -4.28 -11.11
C GLY A 35 8.40 -3.39 -11.17
N LEU A 36 7.56 -3.45 -10.14
CA LEU A 36 6.39 -2.59 -10.03
C LEU A 36 6.79 -1.10 -9.94
N ALA A 37 7.83 -0.75 -9.19
CA ALA A 37 8.31 0.62 -9.09
C ALA A 37 8.74 1.18 -10.47
N ALA A 38 9.43 0.36 -11.27
CA ALA A 38 9.80 0.72 -12.63
C ALA A 38 8.56 0.93 -13.52
N ASP A 39 7.54 0.09 -13.37
CA ASP A 39 6.28 0.20 -14.12
C ASP A 39 5.51 1.48 -13.75
N ILE A 40 5.42 1.79 -12.46
CA ILE A 40 4.85 3.03 -11.93
C ILE A 40 5.62 4.24 -12.50
N ALA A 41 6.95 4.19 -12.48
CA ALA A 41 7.78 5.26 -13.03
C ALA A 41 7.53 5.49 -14.52
N ARG A 42 7.34 4.42 -15.32
CA ARG A 42 6.95 4.55 -16.73
C ARG A 42 5.58 5.20 -16.90
N CYS A 43 4.62 4.90 -16.03
CA CYS A 43 3.31 5.58 -16.05
C CYS A 43 3.42 7.07 -15.70
N ARG A 44 4.16 7.40 -14.64
CA ARG A 44 4.42 8.79 -14.25
C ARG A 44 5.15 9.56 -15.35
N GLY A 45 6.11 8.94 -16.02
CA GLY A 45 6.83 9.51 -17.16
C GLY A 45 5.94 9.84 -18.38
N ARG A 46 4.74 9.25 -18.47
CA ARG A 46 3.72 9.61 -19.47
C ARG A 46 2.73 10.69 -18.99
N GLY A 47 2.97 11.27 -17.82
CA GLY A 47 2.09 12.29 -17.23
C GLY A 47 0.85 11.75 -16.52
N GLN A 48 0.82 10.45 -16.21
CA GLN A 48 -0.31 9.83 -15.51
C GLN A 48 -0.17 10.02 -13.99
N ASP A 49 -1.29 10.24 -13.30
CA ASP A 49 -1.36 10.08 -11.85
C ASP A 49 -1.43 8.60 -11.50
N VAL A 50 -0.69 8.19 -10.49
CA VAL A 50 -0.73 6.82 -9.98
C VAL A 50 -1.01 6.87 -8.49
N ILE A 51 -1.94 6.03 -8.03
CA ILE A 51 -2.21 5.75 -6.64
C ILE A 51 -1.95 4.25 -6.46
N LEU A 52 -1.19 3.90 -5.43
CA LEU A 52 -0.87 2.52 -5.11
C LEU A 52 -1.69 2.11 -3.88
N VAL A 53 -2.44 1.02 -3.99
CA VAL A 53 -3.12 0.39 -2.86
C VAL A 53 -2.43 -0.95 -2.62
N SER A 54 -1.86 -1.14 -1.43
CA SER A 54 -1.09 -2.35 -1.13
C SER A 54 -1.75 -3.20 -0.05
N SER A 55 -1.28 -4.43 0.12
CA SER A 55 -1.68 -5.38 1.17
C SER A 55 -0.40 -6.05 1.67
N GLY A 56 -0.50 -6.98 2.62
CA GLY A 56 0.64 -7.78 3.06
C GLY A 56 1.36 -7.25 4.30
N ALA A 57 0.90 -6.13 4.87
CA ALA A 57 1.40 -5.61 6.15
C ALA A 57 1.34 -6.67 7.27
N ILE A 58 0.22 -7.39 7.44
CA ILE A 58 0.11 -8.45 8.44
C ILE A 58 1.15 -9.55 8.21
N ALA A 59 1.33 -10.01 6.97
CA ALA A 59 2.26 -11.09 6.65
C ALA A 59 3.72 -10.69 6.93
N LEU A 60 4.11 -9.47 6.56
CA LEU A 60 5.43 -8.93 6.92
C LEU A 60 5.59 -8.75 8.42
N GLY A 61 4.54 -8.27 9.09
CA GLY A 61 4.50 -8.07 10.52
C GLY A 61 4.69 -9.34 11.34
N ARG A 62 4.19 -10.48 10.85
CA ARG A 62 4.45 -11.79 11.46
C ARG A 62 5.94 -12.08 11.54
N THR A 63 6.65 -11.84 10.44
CA THR A 63 8.12 -12.01 10.37
C THR A 63 8.82 -11.03 11.31
N VAL A 64 8.43 -9.75 11.29
CA VAL A 64 9.04 -8.70 12.12
C VAL A 64 8.84 -8.95 13.61
N LEU A 65 7.67 -9.45 14.02
CA LEU A 65 7.32 -9.69 15.42
C LEU A 65 7.56 -11.13 15.87
N HIS A 66 8.20 -11.96 15.04
CA HIS A 66 8.46 -13.38 15.34
C HIS A 66 7.19 -14.16 15.73
N LEU A 67 6.07 -13.86 15.07
CA LEU A 67 4.80 -14.55 15.29
C LEU A 67 4.82 -15.87 14.51
N ASN A 68 4.78 -16.98 15.23
CA ASN A 68 4.74 -18.34 14.67
C ASN A 68 3.58 -18.53 13.68
N ASP A 69 3.69 -19.57 12.84
CA ASP A 69 2.66 -19.90 11.87
C ASP A 69 1.40 -20.52 12.50
N ARG A 70 0.66 -19.69 13.22
CA ARG A 70 -0.61 -20.00 13.85
C ARG A 70 -1.67 -18.97 13.52
N PRO A 71 -2.95 -19.30 13.70
CA PRO A 71 -4.03 -18.31 13.72
C PRO A 71 -3.73 -17.20 14.74
N LEU A 72 -3.95 -15.97 14.32
CA LEU A 72 -3.80 -14.77 15.15
C LEU A 72 -5.17 -14.32 15.66
N LYS A 73 -5.20 -13.87 16.92
CA LYS A 73 -6.32 -13.07 17.43
C LYS A 73 -6.36 -11.71 16.74
N LEU A 74 -7.47 -10.98 16.88
CA LEU A 74 -7.64 -9.68 16.25
C LEU A 74 -6.51 -8.71 16.64
N GLU A 75 -6.25 -8.56 17.93
CA GLU A 75 -5.20 -7.69 18.46
C GLU A 75 -3.79 -8.06 17.95
N GLU A 76 -3.54 -9.35 17.71
CA GLU A 76 -2.27 -9.82 17.14
C GLU A 76 -2.17 -9.53 15.64
N LYS A 77 -3.29 -9.65 14.90
CA LYS A 77 -3.36 -9.22 13.49
C LYS A 77 -3.11 -7.71 13.38
N GLN A 78 -3.71 -6.91 14.26
CA GLN A 78 -3.51 -5.45 14.29
C GLN A 78 -2.07 -5.08 14.64
N ALA A 79 -1.47 -5.75 15.64
CA ALA A 79 -0.07 -5.56 15.99
C ALA A 79 0.87 -5.92 14.82
N ALA A 80 0.61 -7.05 14.15
CA ALA A 80 1.35 -7.44 12.95
C ALA A 80 1.17 -6.43 11.82
N ALA A 81 -0.05 -5.98 11.53
CA ALA A 81 -0.31 -4.95 10.53
C ALA A 81 0.48 -3.67 10.80
N ALA A 82 0.45 -3.16 12.04
CA ALA A 82 1.17 -1.96 12.44
C ALA A 82 2.69 -2.11 12.23
N ALA A 83 3.27 -3.23 12.66
CA ALA A 83 4.70 -3.50 12.50
C ALA A 83 5.10 -3.67 11.03
N GLY A 84 4.36 -4.48 10.27
CA GLY A 84 4.67 -4.75 8.88
C GLY A 84 4.36 -3.59 7.94
N GLN A 85 3.48 -2.66 8.33
CA GLN A 85 3.23 -1.43 7.56
C GLN A 85 4.49 -0.59 7.43
N VAL A 86 5.31 -0.51 8.49
CA VAL A 86 6.60 0.20 8.45
C VAL A 86 7.53 -0.42 7.42
N SER A 87 7.67 -1.75 7.44
CA SER A 87 8.51 -2.48 6.48
C SER A 87 8.00 -2.36 5.05
N LEU A 88 6.68 -2.42 4.85
CA LEU A 88 6.04 -2.29 3.55
C LEU A 88 6.28 -0.90 2.95
N ALA A 89 6.02 0.16 3.73
CA ALA A 89 6.21 1.53 3.31
C ALA A 89 7.67 1.81 2.96
N HIS A 90 8.60 1.36 3.82
CA HIS A 90 10.02 1.52 3.58
C HIS A 90 10.48 0.82 2.30
N ALA A 91 10.02 -0.40 2.04
CA ALA A 91 10.44 -1.11 0.85
C ALA A 91 9.94 -0.47 -0.46
N TYR A 92 8.72 0.08 -0.47
CA TYR A 92 8.25 0.87 -1.60
C TYR A 92 9.05 2.17 -1.75
N GLU A 93 9.33 2.86 -0.65
CA GLU A 93 10.14 4.07 -0.63
C GLU A 93 11.55 3.81 -1.20
N GLU A 94 12.22 2.74 -0.78
CA GLU A 94 13.50 2.30 -1.33
C GLU A 94 13.42 1.97 -2.83
N ALA A 95 12.38 1.23 -3.26
CA ALA A 95 12.23 0.82 -4.65
C ALA A 95 11.92 2.00 -5.59
N LEU A 96 11.24 3.04 -5.10
CA LEU A 96 10.88 4.23 -5.88
C LEU A 96 11.93 5.35 -5.81
N ARG A 97 12.84 5.30 -4.84
CA ARG A 97 13.93 6.28 -4.67
C ARG A 97 14.79 6.46 -5.95
N PRO A 98 15.24 5.41 -6.67
CA PRO A 98 15.99 5.57 -7.92
C PRO A 98 15.21 6.30 -9.02
N HIS A 99 13.87 6.26 -8.96
CA HIS A 99 12.98 6.93 -9.90
C HIS A 99 12.62 8.37 -9.50
N LYS A 100 13.15 8.87 -8.37
CA LYS A 100 12.86 10.20 -7.82
C LYS A 100 11.36 10.43 -7.58
N LEU A 101 10.64 9.37 -7.23
CA LEU A 101 9.21 9.43 -6.91
C LEU A 101 9.03 9.38 -5.39
N PRO A 102 8.66 10.50 -4.74
CA PRO A 102 8.40 10.48 -3.31
C PRO A 102 7.16 9.65 -3.01
N VAL A 103 7.20 8.83 -1.97
CA VAL A 103 6.09 7.99 -1.51
C VAL A 103 5.44 8.65 -0.30
N ALA A 104 4.12 8.70 -0.29
CA ALA A 104 3.35 9.23 0.83
C ALA A 104 2.41 8.16 1.39
N GLN A 105 2.65 7.74 2.62
CA GLN A 105 1.79 6.80 3.32
C GLN A 105 0.44 7.44 3.63
N VAL A 106 -0.63 6.72 3.30
CA VAL A 106 -2.00 7.08 3.67
C VAL A 106 -2.66 5.84 4.26
N LEU A 107 -3.27 5.99 5.43
CA LEU A 107 -4.03 4.93 6.09
C LEU A 107 -5.47 5.40 6.25
N LEU A 108 -6.42 4.59 5.79
CA LEU A 108 -7.85 4.91 5.82
C LEU A 108 -8.64 3.67 6.26
N THR A 109 -9.86 3.90 6.71
CA THR A 109 -10.88 2.87 6.96
C THR A 109 -12.09 3.11 6.08
N VAL A 110 -13.00 2.14 5.97
CA VAL A 110 -14.32 2.33 5.35
C VAL A 110 -15.06 3.51 5.98
N ASP A 111 -15.03 3.64 7.31
CA ASP A 111 -15.70 4.71 8.05
C ASP A 111 -15.22 6.12 7.62
N ASP A 112 -13.96 6.25 7.19
CA ASP A 112 -13.43 7.51 6.67
C ASP A 112 -14.02 7.91 5.32
N THR A 113 -14.64 6.96 4.61
CA THR A 113 -15.34 7.20 3.33
C THR A 113 -16.84 7.44 3.51
N GLU A 114 -17.42 6.98 4.63
CA GLU A 114 -18.84 7.11 4.93
C GLU A 114 -19.18 8.43 5.64
N GLU A 115 -18.23 9.03 6.37
CA GLU A 115 -18.40 10.34 6.97
C GLU A 115 -17.90 11.45 6.03
N ARG A 116 -18.81 12.38 5.67
CA ARG A 116 -18.56 13.40 4.65
C ARG A 116 -17.31 14.24 4.92
N ARG A 117 -17.09 14.70 6.15
CA ARG A 117 -15.95 15.56 6.48
C ARG A 117 -14.63 14.78 6.35
N ARG A 118 -14.56 13.55 6.85
CA ARG A 118 -13.40 12.66 6.70
C ARG A 118 -13.12 12.33 5.24
N TYR A 119 -14.16 12.02 4.46
CA TYR A 119 -14.03 11.78 3.02
C TYR A 119 -13.43 12.98 2.29
N LEU A 120 -13.94 14.19 2.57
CA LEU A 120 -13.44 15.42 1.95
C LEU A 120 -11.98 15.71 2.34
N ASN A 121 -11.60 15.44 3.59
CA ASN A 121 -10.22 15.58 4.05
C ASN A 121 -9.31 14.59 3.33
N ALA A 122 -9.65 13.30 3.30
CA ALA A 122 -8.87 12.27 2.63
C ALA A 122 -8.70 12.58 1.13
N ARG A 123 -9.79 12.98 0.45
CA ARG A 123 -9.75 13.41 -0.95
C ARG A 123 -8.86 14.63 -1.17
N GLY A 124 -8.95 15.62 -0.27
CA GLY A 124 -8.10 16.82 -0.31
C GLY A 124 -6.63 16.48 -0.20
N THR A 125 -6.26 15.65 0.78
CA THR A 125 -4.88 15.16 0.96
C THR A 125 -4.39 14.38 -0.25
N LEU A 126 -5.18 13.44 -0.78
CA LEU A 126 -4.78 12.64 -1.95
C LEU A 126 -4.54 13.51 -3.18
N ASN A 127 -5.37 14.52 -3.43
CA ASN A 127 -5.16 15.45 -4.54
C ASN A 127 -3.89 16.29 -4.33
N ALA A 128 -3.68 16.84 -3.13
CA ALA A 128 -2.48 17.62 -2.83
C ALA A 128 -1.19 16.79 -2.99
N LEU A 129 -1.19 15.52 -2.56
CA LEU A 129 -0.05 14.62 -2.75
C LEU A 129 0.28 14.41 -4.24
N LEU A 130 -0.74 14.23 -5.07
CA LEU A 130 -0.57 14.08 -6.52
C LEU A 130 -0.06 15.37 -7.17
N ASP A 131 -0.57 16.53 -6.73
CA ASP A 131 -0.10 17.85 -7.18
C ASP A 131 1.37 18.10 -6.81
N PHE A 132 1.80 17.63 -5.64
CA PHE A 132 3.21 17.64 -5.21
C PHE A 132 4.08 16.58 -5.91
N GLY A 133 3.49 15.77 -6.80
CA GLY A 133 4.19 14.77 -7.56
C GLY A 133 4.45 13.45 -6.82
N ALA A 134 3.98 13.31 -5.58
CA ALA A 134 4.15 12.11 -4.78
C ALA A 134 3.25 10.96 -5.26
N LEU A 135 3.65 9.73 -4.94
CA LEU A 135 2.85 8.51 -5.07
C LEU A 135 2.13 8.25 -3.73
N PRO A 136 0.79 8.37 -3.66
CA PRO A 136 0.04 7.90 -2.51
C PRO A 136 0.14 6.37 -2.42
N LEU A 137 0.65 5.87 -1.30
CA LEU A 137 0.64 4.47 -0.90
C LEU A 137 -0.44 4.28 0.15
N ILE A 138 -1.58 3.76 -0.27
CA ILE A 138 -2.77 3.54 0.56
C ILE A 138 -2.77 2.12 1.11
N ASN A 139 -3.04 1.99 2.40
CA ASN A 139 -3.45 0.73 3.02
C ASN A 139 -4.57 0.98 4.04
N GLU A 140 -5.21 -0.08 4.53
CA GLU A 140 -6.18 0.03 5.62
C GLU A 140 -5.48 0.44 6.93
N ASN A 141 -6.16 1.25 7.76
CA ASN A 141 -5.72 1.51 9.12
C ASN A 141 -6.18 0.38 10.06
N ASP A 142 -5.49 -0.75 9.98
CA ASP A 142 -5.81 -1.96 10.73
C ASP A 142 -5.91 -1.76 12.25
N THR A 143 -5.21 -0.77 12.82
CA THR A 143 -5.24 -0.50 14.28
C THR A 143 -6.64 -0.13 14.77
N VAL A 144 -7.44 0.52 13.93
CA VAL A 144 -8.80 0.97 14.27
C VAL A 144 -9.88 0.28 13.44
N ALA A 145 -9.52 -0.37 12.34
CA ALA A 145 -10.42 -1.22 11.56
C ALA A 145 -10.70 -2.55 12.28
N THR A 146 -11.97 -2.98 12.32
CA THR A 146 -12.37 -4.23 13.00
C THR A 146 -13.21 -5.18 12.14
N SER A 147 -13.62 -4.73 10.96
CA SER A 147 -14.54 -5.41 10.03
C SER A 147 -13.82 -6.27 8.99
N GLU A 148 -12.78 -5.75 8.33
CA GLU A 148 -12.12 -6.43 7.18
C GLU A 148 -11.07 -7.46 7.62
N ILE A 149 -10.36 -7.23 8.74
CA ILE A 149 -9.36 -8.13 9.32
C ILE A 149 -9.93 -9.52 9.70
N ARG A 150 -11.25 -9.65 9.85
CA ARG A 150 -11.91 -10.92 10.19
C ARG A 150 -12.07 -11.87 9.00
N TYR A 151 -12.16 -11.34 7.78
CA TYR A 151 -12.44 -12.13 6.58
C TYR A 151 -11.21 -12.34 5.68
N GLY A 152 -10.12 -11.60 5.93
CA GLY A 152 -8.81 -11.75 5.29
C GLY A 152 -7.80 -12.62 6.06
#